data_AF-A0A1X7UXB8-F1
#
_entry.id   AF-A0A1X7UXB8-F1
#
_cell.length_a   1.000
_cell.length_b   1.000
_cell.length_c   1.000
_cell.angle_alpha   90.00
_cell.angle_beta   90.00
_cell.angle_gamma   90.00
#
_symmetry.space_group_name_H-M   'P 1'
#
loop_
_entity.id
_entity.type
_entity.pdbx_description
1 polymer ?
#
loop_
_entity_poly.entity_id
_entity_poly.type
_entity_poly.pdbx_seq_one_letter_code
_entity_poly.pdbx_strand_id
1 'polypeptide(L)'
;MGGISVIPPKLWRLNIDPPDGSTASFDVDERWWDQVELTRLDLSSNEIKEISEDIENFNSLSALEVQYNELRCVPNNVIKLDKLCKIFAR
;
A
#
# COMPACT_ATOMS: atom_id res chain seq x y z
N MET A 1 20.01 -1.20 13.73
CA MET A 1 18.54 -1.18 13.77
C MET A 1 18.12 -1.36 12.33
N GLY A 2 17.77 -2.59 11.93
CA GLY A 2 17.57 -2.93 10.52
C GLY A 2 16.26 -2.36 10.00
N GLY A 3 16.32 -1.72 8.83
CA GLY A 3 15.12 -1.30 8.11
C GLY A 3 14.32 -2.50 7.61
N ILE A 4 13.09 -2.26 7.16
CA ILE A 4 12.31 -3.31 6.51
C ILE A 4 12.92 -3.56 5.13
N SER A 5 13.35 -4.79 4.85
CA SER A 5 13.89 -5.15 3.53
C SER A 5 12.83 -5.71 2.57
N VAL A 6 11.72 -6.20 3.12
CA VAL A 6 10.60 -6.80 2.39
C VAL A 6 9.29 -6.36 3.02
N ILE A 7 8.39 -5.86 2.19
CA ILE A 7 7.07 -5.40 2.62
C ILE A 7 6.20 -6.63 2.93
N PRO A 8 5.57 -6.72 4.13
CA PRO A 8 4.71 -7.84 4.47
C PRO A 8 3.53 -7.97 3.50
N PRO A 9 3.18 -9.18 3.01
CA PRO A 9 2.09 -9.37 2.04
C PRO A 9 0.73 -8.85 2.49
N LYS A 10 0.49 -8.83 3.82
CA LYS A 10 -0.74 -8.27 4.40
C LYS A 10 -0.92 -6.78 4.11
N LEU A 11 0.18 -6.02 3.91
CA LEU A 11 0.09 -4.60 3.59
C LEU A 11 -0.66 -4.37 2.28
N TRP A 12 -0.35 -5.17 1.26
CA TRP A 12 -0.97 -5.06 -0.07
C TRP A 12 -2.46 -5.42 -0.10
N ARG A 13 -2.98 -5.98 0.99
CA ARG A 13 -4.37 -6.40 1.12
C ARG A 13 -5.18 -5.55 2.11
N LEU A 14 -4.59 -4.46 2.63
CA LEU A 14 -5.23 -3.60 3.63
C LEU A 14 -6.59 -3.03 3.20
N ASN A 15 -6.79 -2.75 1.91
CA ASN A 15 -8.07 -2.25 1.39
C ASN A 15 -9.00 -3.38 0.89
N ILE A 16 -8.63 -4.64 1.06
CA ILE A 16 -9.36 -5.80 0.54
C ILE A 16 -9.92 -6.63 1.69
N ASP A 17 -9.08 -6.95 2.68
CA ASP A 17 -9.45 -7.84 3.75
C ASP A 17 -10.11 -7.07 4.90
N PRO A 18 -11.30 -7.50 5.38
CA PRO A 18 -11.82 -6.98 6.63
C PRO A 18 -10.83 -7.32 7.76
N PRO A 19 -10.62 -6.42 8.74
CA PRO A 19 -9.76 -6.73 9.88
C PRO A 19 -10.29 -7.98 10.59
N ASP A 20 -9.43 -8.98 10.73
CA ASP A 20 -9.76 -10.35 11.14
C ASP A 20 -10.82 -10.39 12.27
N GLY A 21 -12.03 -10.86 11.94
CA GLY A 21 -12.86 -11.70 12.81
C GLY A 21 -13.55 -11.09 14.04
N SER A 22 -13.75 -9.78 14.18
CA SER A 22 -14.56 -9.25 15.30
C SER A 22 -15.31 -7.96 14.97
N THR A 23 -16.43 -8.08 14.27
CA THR A 23 -17.57 -7.17 14.46
C THR A 23 -18.85 -7.94 14.26
N ALA A 24 -19.33 -8.57 15.33
CA ALA A 24 -20.75 -8.69 15.54
C ALA A 24 -21.28 -7.28 15.84
N SER A 25 -21.67 -6.54 14.80
CA SER A 25 -22.53 -5.37 14.99
C SER A 25 -23.46 -5.23 13.80
N PHE A 26 -24.74 -5.19 14.13
CA PHE A 26 -25.88 -5.10 13.23
C PHE A 26 -26.06 -3.64 12.80
N ASP A 27 -25.16 -3.12 11.97
CA ASP A 27 -25.42 -1.91 11.19
C ASP A 27 -24.53 -1.91 9.94
N VAL A 28 -25.18 -1.87 8.79
CA VAL A 28 -24.54 -2.02 7.47
C VAL A 28 -23.74 -0.77 7.07
N ASP A 29 -23.97 0.37 7.75
CA ASP A 29 -23.43 1.68 7.41
C ASP A 29 -22.13 2.08 8.17
N GLU A 30 -21.62 1.25 9.10
CA GLU A 30 -20.43 1.57 9.93
C GLU A 30 -19.20 0.70 9.62
N ARG A 31 -19.01 0.33 8.36
CA ARG A 31 -17.83 -0.41 7.92
C ARG A 31 -16.65 0.56 7.80
N TRP A 32 -15.90 0.76 8.88
CA TRP A 32 -14.68 1.58 8.86
C TRP A 32 -13.61 1.06 7.88
N TRP A 33 -13.68 -0.21 7.48
CA TRP A 33 -12.85 -0.80 6.41
C TRP A 33 -13.32 -0.44 4.99
N ASP A 34 -14.50 0.13 4.83
CA ASP A 34 -15.08 0.58 3.56
C ASP A 34 -14.74 2.06 3.26
N GLN A 35 -14.09 2.76 4.20
CA GLN A 35 -14.09 4.23 4.21
C GLN A 35 -12.74 4.93 4.15
N VAL A 36 -11.61 4.22 4.11
CA VAL A 36 -10.31 4.89 3.96
C VAL A 36 -9.50 4.17 2.89
N GLU A 37 -9.81 4.45 1.63
CA GLU A 37 -8.94 4.05 0.54
C GLU A 37 -7.56 4.69 0.73
N LEU A 38 -6.50 3.88 0.81
CA LEU A 38 -5.13 4.38 0.93
C LEU A 38 -4.76 5.30 -0.24
N THR A 39 -4.57 6.59 0.02
CA THR A 39 -4.23 7.61 -1.00
C THR A 39 -2.75 7.98 -1.04
N ARG A 40 -2.00 7.71 0.04
CA ARG A 40 -0.56 7.96 0.14
C ARG A 40 0.09 6.80 0.87
N LEU A 41 1.15 6.24 0.28
CA LEU A 41 1.93 5.14 0.84
C LEU A 41 3.37 5.62 1.02
N ASP A 42 3.80 5.74 2.27
CA ASP A 42 5.18 6.10 2.64
C ASP A 42 5.93 4.86 3.08
N LEU A 43 6.93 4.49 2.29
CA LEU A 43 7.86 3.39 2.50
C LEU A 43 9.29 3.91 2.59
N SER A 44 9.50 5.22 2.73
CA SER A 44 10.81 5.84 2.72
C SER A 44 11.68 5.41 3.90
N SER A 45 13.00 5.54 3.76
CA SER A 45 13.98 5.23 4.82
C SER A 45 13.94 3.77 5.28
N ASN A 46 13.88 2.84 4.33
CA ASN A 46 13.91 1.40 4.56
C ASN A 46 15.01 0.74 3.70
N GLU A 47 15.07 -0.59 3.69
CA GLU A 47 16.05 -1.37 2.92
C GLU A 47 15.33 -2.16 1.80
N ILE A 48 14.21 -1.62 1.30
CA ILE A 48 13.32 -2.31 0.36
C ILE A 48 14.03 -2.41 -0.99
N LYS A 49 14.09 -3.63 -1.53
CA LYS A 49 14.73 -3.93 -2.83
C LYS A 49 13.75 -3.98 -3.98
N GLU A 50 12.50 -4.34 -3.67
CA GLU A 50 11.43 -4.56 -4.64
C GLU A 50 10.06 -4.21 -4.04
N ILE A 51 9.15 -3.76 -4.89
CA ILE A 51 7.74 -3.54 -4.58
C ILE A 51 6.95 -4.65 -5.26
N SER A 52 6.00 -5.25 -4.56
CA SER A 52 5.16 -6.31 -5.11
C SER A 52 4.29 -5.78 -6.25
N GLU A 53 3.98 -6.65 -7.21
CA GLU A 53 2.94 -6.41 -8.21
C GLU A 53 1.57 -6.13 -7.58
N ASP A 54 1.34 -6.58 -6.34
CA ASP A 54 0.13 -6.31 -5.56
C ASP A 54 -0.07 -4.84 -5.19
N ILE A 55 0.88 -3.94 -5.53
CA ILE A 55 0.68 -2.49 -5.44
C ILE A 55 -0.60 -2.05 -6.17
N GLU A 56 -1.03 -2.79 -7.19
CA GLU A 56 -2.27 -2.57 -7.95
C GLU A 56 -3.54 -2.58 -7.08
N ASN A 57 -3.50 -3.21 -5.91
CA ASN A 57 -4.64 -3.27 -4.99
C ASN A 57 -4.97 -1.90 -4.37
N PHE A 58 -4.04 -0.94 -4.42
CA PHE A 58 -4.27 0.41 -3.91
C PHE A 58 -4.84 1.34 -5.00
N ASN A 59 -6.04 1.03 -5.47
CA ASN A 59 -6.71 1.76 -6.57
C ASN A 59 -6.81 3.28 -6.36
N SER A 60 -6.75 3.74 -5.10
CA SER A 60 -6.81 5.16 -4.75
C SER A 60 -5.48 5.82 -4.42
N LEU A 61 -4.39 5.08 -4.58
CA LEU A 61 -3.06 5.60 -4.33
C LEU A 61 -2.73 6.73 -5.31
N SER A 62 -2.48 7.90 -4.75
CA SER A 62 -2.14 9.11 -5.50
C SER A 62 -0.67 9.50 -5.37
N ALA A 63 -0.02 9.06 -4.28
CA ALA A 63 1.38 9.33 -3.98
C ALA A 63 2.07 8.09 -3.39
N LEU A 64 3.22 7.74 -3.97
CA LEU A 64 4.11 6.68 -3.51
C LEU A 64 5.48 7.26 -3.15
N GLU A 65 5.88 7.08 -1.90
CA GLU A 65 7.15 7.56 -1.35
C GLU A 65 8.07 6.40 -1.02
N VAL A 66 9.18 6.31 -1.73
CA VAL A 66 10.12 5.19 -1.66
C VAL A 66 11.57 5.68 -1.60
N GLN A 67 11.78 6.93 -1.19
CA GLN A 67 13.11 7.51 -1.04
C GLN A 67 13.93 6.74 -0.01
N TYR A 68 15.26 6.80 -0.12
CA TYR A 68 16.17 6.14 0.83
C TYR A 68 15.87 4.64 0.99
N ASN A 69 15.71 3.93 -0.13
CA ASN A 69 15.59 2.47 -0.24
C ASN A 69 16.62 1.91 -1.22
N GLU A 70 16.64 0.59 -1.40
CA GLU A 70 17.52 -0.12 -2.35
C GLU A 70 16.78 -0.50 -3.65
N LEU A 71 15.67 0.17 -3.95
CA LEU A 71 14.81 -0.10 -5.10
C LEU A 71 15.54 0.14 -6.42
N ARG A 72 15.61 -0.90 -7.25
CA ARG A 72 16.18 -0.80 -8.61
C ARG A 72 15.14 -0.41 -9.66
N CYS A 73 13.90 -0.82 -9.44
CA CYS A 73 12.78 -0.54 -10.32
C CYS A 73 11.47 -0.54 -9.52
N VAL A 74 10.44 0.06 -10.12
CA VAL A 74 9.04 -0.03 -9.69
C VAL A 74 8.37 -1.08 -10.58
N PRO A 75 7.46 -1.94 -10.07
CA PRO A 75 6.80 -2.97 -10.86
C PRO A 75 5.91 -2.37 -11.95
N ASN A 76 5.72 -3.10 -13.05
CA ASN A 76 4.89 -2.66 -14.18
C ASN A 76 3.44 -2.37 -13.77
N ASN A 77 2.92 -3.06 -12.75
CA ASN A 77 1.53 -2.94 -12.30
C ASN A 77 1.23 -1.57 -11.66
N VAL A 78 2.25 -0.74 -11.42
CA VAL A 78 2.06 0.68 -11.10
C VAL A 78 1.24 1.41 -12.17
N ILE A 79 1.25 0.92 -13.43
CA ILE A 79 0.43 1.45 -14.53
C ILE A 79 -1.08 1.27 -14.33
N LYS A 80 -1.50 0.34 -13.46
CA LYS A 80 -2.92 0.09 -13.15
C LYS A 80 -3.47 1.09 -12.12
N LEU A 81 -2.61 1.94 -11.55
CA LEU A 81 -3.01 2.90 -10.53
C LEU A 81 -3.50 4.19 -11.17
N ASP A 82 -4.78 4.23 -11.54
CA ASP A 82 -5.39 5.34 -12.27
C ASP A 82 -5.25 6.71 -11.57
N LYS A 83 -5.16 6.72 -10.25
CA LYS A 83 -5.05 7.94 -9.42
C LYS A 83 -3.60 8.33 -9.11
N LEU A 84 -2.60 7.50 -9.45
CA LEU A 84 -1.21 7.76 -9.11
C LEU A 84 -0.65 8.90 -9.96
N CYS A 85 -0.22 9.97 -9.29
CA CYS A 85 0.34 11.14 -9.97
C CYS A 85 1.73 11.53 -9.46
N LYS A 86 2.17 10.97 -8.33
CA LYS A 86 3.44 11.31 -7.68
C LYS A 86 4.16 10.04 -7.26
N ILE A 87 5.38 9.88 -7.75
CA ILE A 87 6.34 8.89 -7.25
C ILE A 87 7.58 9.66 -6.81
N PHE A 88 7.94 9.50 -5.55
CA PHE A 88 9.19 10.06 -5.02
C PHE A 88 10.18 8.92 -4.84
N ALA A 89 11.11 8.82 -5.79
CA ALA A 89 12.18 7.83 -5.79
C ALA A 89 13.52 8.57 -5.84
N ARG A 90 14.27 8.54 -4.74
CA ARG A 90 15.71 8.88 -4.67
C ARG A 90 16.35 8.42 -3.37
#